data_AF-A0A8S8Z397-F1
#
_entry.id   AF-A0A8S8Z397-F1
#
_cell.length_a   1.000
_cell.length_b   1.000
_cell.length_c   1.000
_cell.angle_alpha   90.00
_cell.angle_beta   90.00
_cell.angle_gamma   90.00
#
_symmetry.space_group_name_H-M   'P 1'
#
loop_
_entity.id
_entity.type
_entity.pdbx_description
1 polymer ?
#
loop_
_entity_poly.entity_id
_entity_poly.type
_entity_poly.pdbx_seq_one_letter_code
_entity_poly.pdbx_strand_id
1 'polypeptide(L)'
;MTLGCGFRWLAPRVLLLGLCQLLVNLLLNVDRGGRFEWHTPGVLTLLAVAALLAPVLIRLSMRSRTGLMLLMVASPLALGDASGTDWTWWERVGSQGTSEWIARLLWNGTYPAVPWLGFVLLGSIIHDLADEPSTRERNIALGLVATSVTAAVAAYEGIPWALTEGEAVLTFFPASPAFLVVSGTFVLLAHRALEGSESRGGEPGGGDRLEFLEPAGRITLTIYVAHFAVLGAVASAMQGEPRLELVPAFAATIAHTLIWIPLAVWHQKHIPEVSLESMLRRLS
;
A
#
# COMPACT_ATOMS: atom_id res chain seq x y z
N MET A 1 -28.84 -5.62 -15.75
CA MET A 1 -28.17 -6.06 -14.50
C MET A 1 -28.54 -5.10 -13.39
N THR A 2 -29.30 -5.59 -12.43
CA THR A 2 -29.94 -4.84 -11.35
C THR A 2 -28.92 -4.31 -10.34
N LEU A 3 -29.01 -3.01 -10.01
CA LEU A 3 -28.20 -2.29 -9.02
C LEU A 3 -28.16 -2.95 -7.62
N GLY A 4 -29.10 -3.84 -7.30
CA GLY A 4 -29.17 -4.53 -6.00
C GLY A 4 -28.15 -5.67 -5.78
N CYS A 5 -27.58 -6.26 -6.84
CA CYS A 5 -26.62 -7.36 -6.68
C CYS A 5 -25.19 -6.86 -6.38
N GLY A 6 -24.82 -5.69 -6.91
CA GLY A 6 -23.50 -5.09 -6.68
C GLY A 6 -23.26 -4.58 -5.26
N PHE A 7 -24.32 -4.22 -4.53
CA PHE A 7 -24.20 -3.67 -3.18
C PHE A 7 -23.92 -4.75 -2.12
N ARG A 8 -24.35 -6.00 -2.38
CA ARG A 8 -24.25 -7.11 -1.41
C ARG A 8 -22.82 -7.53 -1.09
N TRP A 9 -21.92 -7.51 -2.07
CA TRP A 9 -20.50 -7.83 -1.84
C TRP A 9 -19.67 -6.61 -1.41
N LEU A 10 -20.11 -5.40 -1.81
CA LEU A 10 -19.41 -4.14 -1.59
C LEU A 10 -19.48 -3.70 -0.12
N ALA A 11 -20.69 -3.74 0.46
CA ALA A 11 -20.93 -3.24 1.80
C ALA A 11 -20.14 -4.02 2.89
N PRO A 12 -20.12 -5.36 2.90
CA PRO A 12 -19.28 -6.13 3.83
C PRO A 12 -17.79 -5.79 3.72
N ARG A 13 -17.29 -5.59 2.50
CA ARG A 13 -15.88 -5.26 2.26
C ARG A 13 -15.51 -3.89 2.81
N VAL A 14 -16.30 -2.87 2.48
CA VAL A 14 -16.08 -1.51 2.97
C VAL A 14 -16.19 -1.44 4.48
N LEU A 15 -17.22 -2.09 5.06
CA LEU A 15 -17.41 -2.15 6.50
C LEU A 15 -16.24 -2.85 7.19
N LEU A 16 -15.82 -4.03 6.70
CA LEU A 16 -14.72 -4.77 7.29
C LEU A 16 -13.40 -3.99 7.23
N LEU A 17 -13.08 -3.40 6.09
CA LEU A 17 -11.87 -2.59 5.93
C LEU A 17 -11.90 -1.36 6.85
N GLY A 18 -13.05 -0.70 6.99
CA GLY A 18 -13.24 0.42 7.92
C GLY A 18 -13.06 0.00 9.38
N LEU A 19 -13.65 -1.12 9.79
CA LEU A 19 -13.49 -1.67 11.15
C LEU A 19 -12.04 -2.09 11.42
N CYS A 20 -11.36 -2.68 10.43
CA CYS A 20 -9.96 -3.04 10.54
C CYS A 20 -9.06 -1.81 10.63
N GLN A 21 -9.37 -0.71 9.92
CA GLN A 21 -8.65 0.55 10.08
C GLN A 21 -8.75 1.07 11.51
N LEU A 22 -9.98 1.11 12.05
CA LEU A 22 -10.20 1.53 13.44
C LEU A 22 -9.42 0.64 14.40
N LEU A 23 -9.48 -0.68 14.22
CA LEU A 23 -8.75 -1.63 15.05
C LEU A 23 -7.24 -1.40 14.98
N VAL A 24 -6.65 -1.23 13.79
CA VAL A 24 -5.23 -0.92 13.63
C VAL A 24 -4.83 0.36 14.33
N ASN A 25 -5.63 1.42 14.20
CA ASN A 25 -5.36 2.69 14.87
C ASN A 25 -5.44 2.57 16.40
N LEU A 26 -6.33 1.73 16.92
CA LEU A 26 -6.44 1.43 18.36
C LEU A 26 -5.28 0.57 18.87
N LEU A 27 -4.82 -0.40 18.06
CA LEU A 27 -3.71 -1.28 18.40
C LEU A 27 -2.38 -0.53 18.46
N LEU A 28 -2.13 0.39 17.52
CA LEU A 28 -0.93 1.23 17.47
C LEU A 28 -1.25 2.70 17.82
N ASN A 29 -2.07 2.89 18.84
CA ASN A 29 -2.51 4.21 19.26
C ASN A 29 -1.39 5.03 19.92
N VAL A 30 -1.38 6.34 19.68
CA VAL A 30 -0.41 7.28 20.25
C VAL A 30 -0.31 7.23 21.78
N ASP A 31 -1.43 7.03 22.49
CA ASP A 31 -1.46 7.00 23.96
C ASP A 31 -0.66 5.83 24.56
N ARG A 32 -0.31 4.83 23.72
CA ARG A 32 0.47 3.63 24.11
C ARG A 32 1.84 3.58 23.43
N GLY A 33 2.40 4.74 23.08
CA GLY A 33 3.68 4.84 22.36
C GLY A 33 3.59 4.51 20.87
N GLY A 34 2.38 4.35 20.33
CA GLY A 34 2.12 4.09 18.92
C GLY A 34 2.26 5.34 18.04
N ARG A 35 1.64 5.29 16.86
CA ARG A 35 1.83 6.29 15.80
C ARG A 35 0.52 6.86 15.25
N PHE A 36 -0.64 6.35 15.66
CA PHE A 36 -1.92 6.74 15.07
C PHE A 36 -2.90 7.29 16.08
N GLU A 37 -3.69 8.25 15.61
CA GLU A 37 -4.95 8.63 16.22
C GLU A 37 -6.04 7.64 15.82
N TRP A 38 -6.97 7.34 16.72
CA TRP A 38 -7.95 6.26 16.53
C TRP A 38 -8.87 6.48 15.31
N HIS A 39 -9.22 7.74 15.02
CA HIS A 39 -10.21 8.13 14.02
C HIS A 39 -9.63 8.43 12.63
N THR A 40 -8.32 8.53 12.49
CA THR A 40 -7.70 9.03 11.25
C THR A 40 -7.72 7.99 10.13
N PRO A 41 -8.04 8.38 8.87
CA PRO A 41 -8.04 7.46 7.75
C PRO A 41 -6.62 6.97 7.43
N GLY A 42 -6.54 5.76 6.88
CA GLY A 42 -5.28 5.15 6.48
C GLY A 42 -5.43 4.25 5.27
N VAL A 43 -4.48 3.33 5.08
CA VAL A 43 -4.45 2.47 3.88
C VAL A 43 -5.68 1.57 3.76
N LEU A 44 -6.28 1.10 4.85
CA LEU A 44 -7.48 0.26 4.75
C LEU A 44 -8.71 1.09 4.37
N THR A 45 -8.77 2.36 4.79
CA THR A 45 -9.78 3.31 4.30
C THR A 45 -9.59 3.60 2.80
N LEU A 46 -8.34 3.77 2.34
CA LEU A 46 -8.00 3.87 0.92
C LEU A 46 -8.48 2.62 0.14
N LEU A 47 -8.23 1.41 0.65
CA LEU A 47 -8.71 0.18 0.02
C LEU A 47 -10.24 0.10 0.00
N ALA A 48 -10.92 0.64 1.03
CA ALA A 48 -12.37 0.74 1.04
C ALA A 48 -12.88 1.71 -0.05
N VAL A 49 -12.24 2.87 -0.22
CA VAL A 49 -12.52 3.81 -1.32
C VAL A 49 -12.27 3.14 -2.68
N ALA A 50 -11.15 2.43 -2.83
CA ALA A 50 -10.84 1.68 -4.04
C ALA A 50 -11.92 0.63 -4.37
N ALA A 51 -12.40 -0.10 -3.36
CA ALA A 51 -13.49 -1.06 -3.52
C ALA A 51 -14.79 -0.39 -3.98
N LEU A 52 -15.15 0.76 -3.39
CA LEU A 52 -16.31 1.57 -3.82
C LEU A 52 -16.20 2.04 -5.28
N LEU A 53 -15.00 2.42 -5.71
CA LEU A 53 -14.74 2.92 -7.06
C LEU A 53 -14.59 1.81 -8.09
N ALA A 54 -14.25 0.58 -7.69
CA ALA A 54 -13.97 -0.54 -8.59
C ALA A 54 -15.03 -0.75 -9.68
N PRO A 55 -16.36 -0.75 -9.42
CA PRO A 55 -17.38 -0.93 -10.45
C PRO A 55 -17.38 0.15 -11.54
N VAL A 56 -16.90 1.35 -11.22
CA VAL A 56 -16.75 2.46 -12.16
C VAL A 56 -15.44 2.30 -12.92
N LEU A 57 -14.34 2.03 -12.21
CA LEU A 57 -13.01 1.92 -12.80
C LEU A 57 -12.92 0.80 -13.86
N ILE A 58 -13.57 -0.35 -13.63
CA ILE A 58 -13.57 -1.47 -14.59
C ILE A 58 -14.30 -1.15 -15.91
N ARG A 59 -15.16 -0.13 -15.92
CA ARG A 59 -15.90 0.29 -17.13
C ARG A 59 -15.11 1.27 -17.98
N LEU A 60 -13.99 1.78 -17.46
CA LEU A 60 -13.14 2.73 -18.16
C LEU A 60 -12.23 1.99 -19.14
N SER A 61 -12.05 2.57 -20.33
CA SER A 61 -11.04 2.11 -21.29
C SER A 61 -9.64 2.14 -20.67
N MET A 62 -8.73 1.29 -21.17
CA MET A 62 -7.33 1.30 -20.73
C MET A 62 -6.70 2.70 -20.87
N ARG A 63 -6.97 3.42 -21.98
CA ARG A 63 -6.50 4.80 -22.18
C ARG A 63 -7.00 5.75 -21.09
N SER A 64 -8.27 5.65 -20.71
CA SER A 64 -8.87 6.45 -19.63
C SER A 64 -8.23 6.12 -18.28
N ARG A 65 -8.01 4.83 -17.98
CA ARG A 65 -7.36 4.39 -16.74
C ARG A 65 -5.91 4.86 -16.66
N THR A 66 -5.16 4.75 -17.76
CA THR A 66 -3.79 5.27 -17.84
C THR A 66 -3.75 6.79 -17.66
N GLY A 67 -4.64 7.54 -18.32
CA GLY A 67 -4.74 8.99 -18.14
C GLY A 67 -5.05 9.36 -16.69
N LEU A 68 -6.03 8.69 -16.08
CA LEU A 68 -6.38 8.91 -14.68
C LEU A 68 -5.22 8.54 -13.74
N MET A 69 -4.52 7.44 -14.01
CA MET A 69 -3.35 7.02 -13.23
C MET A 69 -2.26 8.09 -13.25
N LEU A 70 -1.93 8.63 -14.43
CA LEU A 70 -0.94 9.68 -14.56
C LEU A 70 -1.38 10.97 -13.84
N LEU A 71 -2.67 11.32 -13.89
CA LEU A 71 -3.21 12.45 -13.14
C LEU A 71 -3.09 12.25 -11.63
N MET A 72 -3.39 11.05 -11.12
CA MET A 72 -3.24 10.73 -9.70
C MET A 72 -1.75 10.77 -9.29
N VAL A 73 -0.84 10.17 -10.07
CA VAL A 73 0.61 10.18 -9.78
C VAL A 73 1.19 11.60 -9.82
N ALA A 74 0.72 12.45 -10.72
CA ALA A 74 1.16 13.84 -10.82
C ALA A 74 0.46 14.79 -9.84
N SER A 75 -0.61 14.35 -9.17
CA SER A 75 -1.43 15.21 -8.31
C SER A 75 -0.66 15.91 -7.19
N PRO A 76 0.39 15.34 -6.56
CA PRO A 76 1.14 16.06 -5.54
C PRO A 76 1.77 17.37 -6.06
N LEU A 77 2.12 17.44 -7.35
CA LEU A 77 2.63 18.68 -7.97
C LEU A 77 1.57 19.78 -8.01
N ALA A 78 0.31 19.40 -8.26
CA ALA A 78 -0.80 20.34 -8.33
C ALA A 78 -1.30 20.76 -6.93
N LEU A 79 -1.18 19.85 -5.95
CA LEU A 79 -1.57 20.12 -4.57
C LEU A 79 -0.56 21.01 -3.84
N GLY A 80 0.74 20.91 -4.17
CA GLY A 80 1.80 21.67 -3.50
C GLY A 80 1.72 21.53 -1.98
N ASP A 81 1.78 22.66 -1.27
CA ASP A 81 1.72 22.74 0.19
C ASP A 81 0.44 22.12 0.78
N ALA A 82 -0.65 22.05 0.01
CA ALA A 82 -1.90 21.42 0.47
C ALA A 82 -1.73 19.92 0.77
N SER A 83 -0.70 19.27 0.22
CA SER A 83 -0.30 17.90 0.54
C SER A 83 0.38 17.75 1.92
N GLY A 84 0.72 18.89 2.56
CA GLY A 84 1.36 18.94 3.87
C GLY A 84 2.84 18.55 3.79
N THR A 85 3.62 19.18 2.91
CA THR A 85 5.06 18.92 2.73
C THR A 85 5.87 19.20 4.01
N ASP A 86 5.53 20.27 4.72
CA ASP A 86 6.24 20.72 5.93
C ASP A 86 5.59 20.22 7.24
N TRP A 87 4.64 19.30 7.14
CA TRP A 87 3.93 18.80 8.31
C TRP A 87 4.75 17.79 9.10
N THR A 88 4.68 17.95 10.42
CA THR A 88 5.07 16.91 11.36
C THR A 88 4.20 15.66 11.21
N TRP A 89 4.71 14.52 11.68
CA TRP A 89 3.93 13.28 11.74
C TRP A 89 2.57 13.48 12.42
N TRP A 90 2.51 14.25 13.51
CA TRP A 90 1.30 14.46 14.30
C TRP A 90 0.26 15.33 13.60
N GLU A 91 0.68 16.34 12.84
CA GLU A 91 -0.25 17.09 12.00
C GLU A 91 -0.85 16.19 10.90
N ARG A 92 -0.06 15.25 10.37
CA ARG A 92 -0.51 14.30 9.36
C ARG A 92 -1.46 13.24 9.88
N VAL A 93 -1.23 12.71 11.08
CA VAL A 93 -2.11 11.69 11.68
C VAL A 93 -3.22 12.27 12.54
N GLY A 94 -3.18 13.56 12.85
CA GLY A 94 -4.24 14.29 13.52
C GLY A 94 -5.35 14.71 12.57
N SER A 95 -6.58 14.75 13.09
CA SER A 95 -7.74 15.28 12.38
C SER A 95 -8.75 15.83 13.37
N GLN A 96 -9.09 17.11 13.29
CA GLN A 96 -10.13 17.74 14.09
C GLN A 96 -11.37 18.00 13.23
N GLY A 97 -12.40 17.20 13.48
CA GLY A 97 -13.68 17.29 12.77
C GLY A 97 -13.66 16.72 11.34
N THR A 98 -14.82 16.81 10.69
CA THR A 98 -15.08 16.12 9.42
C THR A 98 -14.30 16.70 8.24
N SER A 99 -14.05 18.02 8.23
CA SER A 99 -13.34 18.69 7.13
C SER A 99 -11.89 18.20 7.03
N GLU A 100 -11.17 18.21 8.15
CA GLU A 100 -9.80 17.69 8.20
C GLU A 100 -9.78 16.19 7.91
N TRP A 101 -10.76 15.43 8.40
CA TRP A 101 -10.83 14.00 8.15
C TRP A 101 -10.93 13.69 6.65
N ILE A 102 -11.78 14.43 5.93
CA ILE A 102 -11.92 14.33 4.47
C ILE A 102 -10.61 14.75 3.79
N ALA A 103 -9.94 15.80 4.26
CA ALA A 103 -8.64 16.22 3.72
C ALA A 103 -7.57 15.12 3.88
N ARG A 104 -7.50 14.50 5.07
CA ARG A 104 -6.61 13.37 5.36
C ARG A 104 -6.91 12.17 4.46
N LEU A 105 -8.19 11.88 4.24
CA LEU A 105 -8.61 10.80 3.35
C LEU A 105 -8.23 11.07 1.90
N LEU A 106 -8.33 12.32 1.43
CA LEU A 106 -8.24 12.61 0.00
C LEU A 106 -6.86 13.06 -0.47
N TRP A 107 -6.17 13.96 0.25
CA TRP A 107 -4.95 14.59 -0.30
C TRP A 107 -3.76 14.77 0.66
N ASN A 108 -3.93 14.79 1.99
CA ASN A 108 -2.81 15.11 2.91
C ASN A 108 -2.62 14.21 4.14
N GLY A 109 -3.32 13.07 4.20
CA GLY A 109 -3.09 12.07 5.24
C GLY A 109 -1.85 11.22 4.99
N THR A 110 -1.81 10.04 5.61
CA THR A 110 -0.75 9.04 5.41
C THR A 110 -0.91 8.32 4.06
N TYR A 111 -2.14 7.93 3.70
CA TYR A 111 -2.47 7.27 2.44
C TYR A 111 -3.62 7.98 1.70
N PRO A 112 -3.45 9.26 1.30
CA PRO A 112 -4.51 10.03 0.68
C PRO A 112 -4.96 9.44 -0.67
N ALA A 113 -6.28 9.36 -0.87
CA ALA A 113 -6.89 8.68 -2.00
C ALA A 113 -6.41 9.18 -3.35
N VAL A 114 -6.27 10.49 -3.54
CA VAL A 114 -5.93 11.06 -4.85
C VAL A 114 -4.60 10.51 -5.38
N PRO A 115 -3.43 10.71 -4.73
CA PRO A 115 -2.19 10.16 -5.27
C PRO A 115 -2.14 8.63 -5.25
N TRP A 116 -2.68 7.99 -4.21
CA TRP A 116 -2.53 6.55 -4.00
C TRP A 116 -3.46 5.68 -4.86
N LEU A 117 -4.59 6.22 -5.34
CA LEU A 117 -5.43 5.53 -6.33
C LEU A 117 -4.68 5.27 -7.65
N GLY A 118 -3.54 5.95 -7.89
CA GLY A 118 -2.62 5.61 -8.95
C GLY A 118 -2.22 4.12 -8.95
N PHE A 119 -1.98 3.51 -7.77
CA PHE A 119 -1.63 2.08 -7.69
C PHE A 119 -2.82 1.15 -7.98
N VAL A 120 -4.03 1.55 -7.62
CA VAL A 120 -5.24 0.78 -7.93
C VAL A 120 -5.44 0.72 -9.45
N LEU A 121 -5.23 1.86 -10.12
CA LEU A 121 -5.28 1.94 -11.57
C LEU A 121 -4.13 1.17 -12.22
N LEU A 122 -2.91 1.31 -11.70
CA LEU A 122 -1.75 0.55 -12.17
C LEU A 122 -2.01 -0.95 -12.12
N GLY A 123 -2.55 -1.48 -11.02
CA GLY A 123 -2.93 -2.89 -10.90
C GLY A 123 -3.92 -3.33 -11.97
N SER A 124 -4.92 -2.50 -12.29
CA SER A 124 -5.86 -2.78 -13.37
C SER A 124 -5.22 -2.73 -14.77
N ILE A 125 -4.24 -1.86 -14.98
CA ILE A 125 -3.50 -1.72 -16.25
C ILE A 125 -2.54 -2.89 -16.44
N ILE A 126 -1.89 -3.35 -15.37
CA ILE A 126 -1.02 -4.54 -15.38
C ILE A 126 -1.78 -5.75 -15.89
N HIS A 127 -3.03 -5.93 -15.45
CA HIS A 127 -3.88 -7.02 -15.90
C HIS A 127 -4.07 -7.02 -17.42
N ASP A 128 -4.33 -5.86 -18.04
CA ASP A 128 -4.48 -5.76 -19.49
C ASP A 128 -3.14 -5.88 -20.25
N LEU A 129 -2.03 -5.48 -19.61
CA LEU A 129 -0.68 -5.60 -20.17
C LEU A 129 -0.16 -7.05 -20.21
N ALA A 130 -0.89 -8.02 -19.65
CA ALA A 130 -0.55 -9.44 -19.76
C ALA A 130 -0.44 -9.87 -21.23
N ASP A 131 -1.31 -9.34 -22.09
CA ASP A 131 -1.37 -9.66 -23.52
C ASP A 131 -0.47 -8.74 -24.39
N GLU A 132 0.21 -7.74 -23.80
CA GLU A 132 1.09 -6.79 -24.50
C GLU A 132 2.53 -6.74 -23.92
N PRO A 133 3.34 -7.80 -24.09
CA PRO A 133 4.68 -7.87 -23.49
C PRO A 133 5.62 -6.72 -23.88
N SER A 134 5.56 -6.26 -25.14
CA SER A 134 6.41 -5.17 -25.63
C SER A 134 6.07 -3.82 -24.99
N THR A 135 4.78 -3.52 -24.80
CA THR A 135 4.32 -2.33 -24.08
C THR A 135 4.76 -2.37 -22.62
N ARG A 136 4.63 -3.53 -21.97
CA ARG A 136 5.06 -3.75 -20.58
C ARG A 136 6.56 -3.55 -20.40
N GLU A 137 7.38 -4.18 -21.24
CA GLU A 137 8.85 -4.07 -21.21
C GLU A 137 9.31 -2.62 -21.46
N ARG A 138 8.68 -1.93 -22.40
CA ARG A 138 8.93 -0.50 -22.64
C ARG A 138 8.61 0.34 -21.41
N ASN A 139 7.48 0.10 -20.74
CA ASN A 139 7.10 0.84 -19.55
C ASN A 139 8.06 0.59 -18.39
N ILE A 140 8.53 -0.65 -18.21
CA ILE A 140 9.58 -0.99 -17.24
C ILE A 140 10.88 -0.24 -17.55
N ALA A 141 11.32 -0.25 -18.81
CA ALA A 141 12.54 0.45 -19.23
C ALA A 141 12.45 1.97 -18.97
N LEU A 142 11.32 2.60 -19.31
CA LEU A 142 11.07 4.02 -19.01
C LEU A 142 11.09 4.29 -17.50
N GLY A 143 10.48 3.42 -16.71
CA GLY A 143 10.50 3.51 -15.26
C GLY A 143 11.91 3.38 -14.65
N LEU A 144 12.74 2.48 -15.19
CA LEU A 144 14.15 2.32 -14.79
C LEU A 144 14.99 3.55 -15.14
N VAL A 145 14.74 4.17 -16.30
CA VAL A 145 15.36 5.45 -16.68
C VAL A 145 14.95 6.54 -15.68
N ALA A 146 13.65 6.68 -15.38
CA ALA A 146 13.18 7.65 -14.38
C ALA A 146 13.79 7.39 -13.00
N THR A 147 13.91 6.13 -12.59
CA THR A 147 14.56 5.71 -11.34
C THR A 147 16.02 6.13 -11.32
N SER A 148 16.75 5.94 -12.43
CA SER A 148 18.16 6.34 -12.54
C SER A 148 18.32 7.86 -12.49
N VAL A 149 17.41 8.61 -13.12
CA VAL A 149 17.38 10.07 -13.07
C VAL A 149 17.15 10.57 -11.64
N THR A 150 16.22 9.99 -10.89
CA THR A 150 15.98 10.42 -9.50
C THR A 150 17.19 10.17 -8.58
N ALA A 151 17.89 9.06 -8.78
CA ALA A 151 19.14 8.79 -8.05
C ALA A 151 20.26 9.78 -8.43
N ALA A 152 20.38 10.12 -9.72
CA ALA A 152 21.35 11.11 -10.18
C ALA A 152 21.06 12.51 -9.64
N VAL A 153 19.77 12.92 -9.59
CA VAL A 153 19.34 14.18 -8.96
C VAL A 153 19.71 14.20 -7.48
N ALA A 154 19.43 13.13 -6.73
CA ALA A 154 19.80 13.03 -5.32
C ALA A 154 21.32 13.20 -5.12
N ALA A 155 22.12 12.54 -5.95
CA ALA A 155 23.58 12.65 -5.89
C ALA A 155 24.10 14.06 -6.26
N TYR A 156 23.47 14.72 -7.23
CA TYR A 156 23.84 16.08 -7.66
C TYR A 156 23.46 17.14 -6.63
N GLU A 157 22.27 17.04 -6.04
CA GLU A 157 21.76 17.99 -5.05
C GLU A 157 22.32 17.73 -3.64
N GLY A 158 22.94 16.58 -3.41
CA GLY A 158 23.52 16.22 -2.10
C GLY A 158 22.46 15.89 -1.04
N ILE A 159 21.25 15.51 -1.46
CA ILE A 159 20.14 15.13 -0.59
C ILE A 159 19.93 13.61 -0.58
N PRO A 160 19.32 13.02 0.46
CA PRO A 160 18.95 11.61 0.45
C PRO A 160 18.07 11.23 -0.74
N TRP A 161 18.33 10.06 -1.32
CA TRP A 161 17.50 9.57 -2.43
C TRP A 161 16.08 9.25 -1.97
N ALA A 162 15.93 8.61 -0.80
CA ALA A 162 14.63 8.25 -0.26
C ALA A 162 14.57 8.45 1.26
N LEU A 163 13.48 9.06 1.73
CA LEU A 163 13.11 9.17 3.15
C LEU A 163 11.63 8.87 3.34
N THR A 164 11.27 8.47 4.56
CA THR A 164 9.87 8.33 4.94
C THR A 164 9.16 9.69 4.97
N GLU A 165 9.83 10.72 5.51
CA GLU A 165 9.38 12.11 5.58
C GLU A 165 10.60 13.03 5.58
N GLY A 166 10.43 14.30 5.17
CA GLY A 166 11.50 15.30 5.12
C GLY A 166 12.08 15.54 3.73
N GLU A 167 13.28 16.10 3.66
CA GLU A 167 13.94 16.54 2.43
C GLU A 167 14.63 15.37 1.71
N ALA A 168 13.99 14.84 0.66
CA ALA A 168 14.52 13.78 -0.20
C ALA A 168 13.85 13.81 -1.58
N VAL A 169 14.48 13.17 -2.57
CA VAL A 169 13.89 13.03 -3.91
C VAL A 169 12.63 12.14 -3.85
N LEU A 170 12.70 11.03 -3.13
CA LEU A 170 11.60 10.10 -2.90
C LEU A 170 11.10 10.25 -1.46
N THR A 171 9.95 10.89 -1.27
CA THR A 171 9.29 10.97 0.04
C THR A 171 8.06 10.08 0.06
N PHE A 172 7.85 9.37 1.17
CA PHE A 172 6.65 8.57 1.38
C PHE A 172 5.50 9.42 1.95
N PHE A 173 5.81 10.38 2.84
CA PHE A 173 4.86 11.27 3.49
C PHE A 173 5.26 12.77 3.36
N PRO A 174 4.50 13.58 2.60
CA PRO A 174 3.53 13.13 1.62
C PRO A 174 4.24 12.41 0.47
N ALA A 175 3.52 11.56 -0.26
CA ALA A 175 4.10 10.80 -1.36
C ALA A 175 4.54 11.75 -2.48
N SER A 176 5.84 11.79 -2.80
CA SER A 176 6.32 12.56 -3.95
C SER A 176 5.92 11.89 -5.26
N PRO A 177 5.72 12.64 -6.36
CA PRO A 177 5.46 12.05 -7.68
C PRO A 177 6.58 11.10 -8.11
N ALA A 178 7.83 11.46 -7.80
CA ALA A 178 9.00 10.63 -8.04
C ALA A 178 8.91 9.31 -7.27
N PHE A 179 8.52 9.34 -5.99
CA PHE A 179 8.27 8.13 -5.20
C PHE A 179 7.20 7.25 -5.85
N LEU A 180 6.07 7.80 -6.29
CA LEU A 180 4.98 7.05 -6.92
C LEU A 180 5.41 6.40 -8.24
N VAL A 181 6.21 7.09 -9.07
CA VAL A 181 6.75 6.55 -10.33
C VAL A 181 7.76 5.43 -10.06
N VAL A 182 8.72 5.66 -9.16
CA VAL A 182 9.77 4.67 -8.84
C VAL A 182 9.14 3.42 -8.22
N SER A 183 8.30 3.56 -7.21
CA SER A 183 7.62 2.42 -6.59
C SER A 183 6.68 1.71 -7.56
N GLY A 184 5.94 2.42 -8.42
CA GLY A 184 5.16 1.81 -9.50
C GLY A 184 6.01 1.00 -10.49
N THR A 185 7.23 1.46 -10.78
CA THR A 185 8.20 0.72 -11.58
C THR A 185 8.63 -0.57 -10.88
N PHE A 186 8.90 -0.52 -9.57
CA PHE A 186 9.23 -1.71 -8.80
C PHE A 186 8.05 -2.70 -8.68
N VAL A 187 6.81 -2.21 -8.64
CA VAL A 187 5.62 -3.07 -8.76
C VAL A 187 5.59 -3.79 -10.10
N LEU A 188 5.84 -3.09 -11.21
CA LEU A 188 5.92 -3.71 -12.54
C LEU A 188 7.05 -4.73 -12.66
N LEU A 189 8.23 -4.42 -12.09
CA LEU A 189 9.37 -5.33 -12.05
C LEU A 189 9.09 -6.58 -11.22
N ALA A 190 8.53 -6.42 -10.02
CA ALA A 190 8.18 -7.54 -9.15
C ALA A 190 7.12 -8.43 -9.82
N HIS A 191 6.09 -7.82 -10.41
CA HIS A 191 5.08 -8.56 -11.16
C HIS A 191 5.71 -9.32 -12.34
N ARG A 192 6.53 -8.66 -13.17
CA ARG A 192 7.21 -9.30 -14.30
C ARG A 192 8.12 -10.44 -13.87
N ALA A 193 8.83 -10.27 -12.75
CA ALA A 193 9.71 -11.28 -12.19
C ALA A 193 8.93 -12.51 -11.73
N LEU A 194 7.78 -12.33 -11.09
CA LEU A 194 6.90 -13.42 -10.63
C LEU A 194 6.11 -14.08 -11.76
N GLU A 195 5.69 -13.32 -12.78
CA GLU A 195 4.98 -13.82 -13.97
C GLU A 195 5.85 -14.82 -14.76
N GLY A 196 7.18 -14.63 -14.77
CA GLY A 196 8.10 -15.57 -15.43
C GLY A 196 7.75 -15.81 -16.91
N SER A 197 7.32 -17.03 -17.23
CA SER A 197 6.85 -17.42 -18.57
C SER A 197 5.38 -17.81 -18.63
N GLU A 198 4.60 -17.57 -17.56
CA GLU A 198 3.18 -17.97 -17.45
C GLU A 198 2.32 -17.37 -18.57
N SER A 199 2.54 -16.12 -18.96
CA SER A 199 1.80 -15.50 -20.07
C SER A 199 2.00 -16.17 -21.43
N ARG A 200 2.97 -17.07 -21.54
CA ARG A 200 3.22 -17.90 -22.73
C ARG A 200 2.96 -19.40 -22.48
N GLY A 201 2.29 -19.74 -21.38
CA GLY A 201 2.01 -21.12 -20.97
C GLY A 201 3.20 -21.87 -20.36
N GLY A 202 4.25 -21.14 -19.94
CA GLY A 202 5.38 -21.71 -19.21
C GLY A 202 5.20 -21.59 -17.69
N GLU A 203 6.30 -21.77 -16.95
CA GLU A 203 6.31 -21.72 -15.48
C GLU A 203 6.34 -20.28 -14.92
N PRO A 204 5.80 -20.06 -13.71
CA PRO A 204 5.98 -18.83 -12.95
C PRO A 204 7.45 -18.56 -12.64
N GLY A 205 7.75 -17.29 -12.38
CA GLY A 205 9.06 -16.86 -11.95
C GLY A 205 9.46 -17.52 -10.64
N GLY A 206 10.54 -18.32 -10.68
CA GLY A 206 10.99 -19.10 -9.53
C GLY A 206 10.35 -20.48 -9.41
N GLY A 207 9.41 -20.85 -10.30
CA GLY A 207 8.70 -22.13 -10.30
C GLY A 207 8.09 -22.47 -8.94
N ASP A 208 8.07 -23.75 -8.61
CA ASP A 208 7.51 -24.26 -7.34
C ASP A 208 8.29 -23.78 -6.10
N ARG A 209 9.49 -23.20 -6.28
CA ARG A 209 10.35 -22.77 -5.15
C ARG A 209 9.74 -21.64 -4.33
N LEU A 210 8.77 -20.91 -4.88
CA LEU A 210 8.10 -19.79 -4.19
C LEU A 210 6.72 -20.17 -3.64
N GLU A 211 6.23 -21.40 -3.84
CA GLU A 211 4.91 -21.83 -3.36
C GLU A 211 4.75 -21.68 -1.85
N PHE A 212 5.84 -21.79 -1.08
CA PHE A 212 5.82 -21.61 0.38
C PHE A 212 5.38 -20.19 0.81
N LEU A 213 5.37 -19.21 -0.10
CA LEU A 213 4.89 -17.85 0.13
C LEU A 213 3.38 -17.71 -0.10
N GLU A 214 2.75 -18.62 -0.85
CA GLU A 214 1.30 -18.55 -1.12
C GLU A 214 0.43 -18.46 0.14
N PRO A 215 0.70 -19.22 1.22
CA PRO A 215 -0.09 -19.12 2.44
C PRO A 215 -0.14 -17.69 2.98
N ALA A 216 0.99 -16.96 2.93
CA ALA A 216 1.04 -15.56 3.38
C ALA A 216 0.22 -14.65 2.45
N GLY A 217 0.28 -14.87 1.14
CA GLY A 217 -0.53 -14.16 0.15
C GLY A 217 -2.05 -14.32 0.34
N ARG A 218 -2.49 -15.51 0.78
CA ARG A 218 -3.91 -15.82 1.01
C ARG A 218 -4.52 -15.13 2.23
N ILE A 219 -3.71 -14.69 3.19
CA ILE A 219 -4.14 -14.10 4.47
C ILE A 219 -3.51 -12.72 4.76
N THR A 220 -3.25 -11.94 3.71
CA THR A 220 -2.57 -10.63 3.79
C THR A 220 -3.22 -9.59 4.70
N LEU A 221 -4.55 -9.45 4.69
CA LEU A 221 -5.30 -8.58 5.60
C LEU A 221 -5.23 -9.07 7.05
N THR A 222 -5.29 -10.39 7.27
CA THR A 222 -5.10 -10.96 8.62
C THR A 222 -3.69 -10.68 9.14
N ILE A 223 -2.66 -10.91 8.32
CA ILE A 223 -1.27 -10.57 8.66
C ILE A 223 -1.14 -9.06 8.90
N TYR A 224 -1.78 -8.24 8.05
CA TYR A 224 -1.78 -6.78 8.17
C TYR A 224 -2.25 -6.32 9.57
N VAL A 225 -3.44 -6.76 9.98
CA VAL A 225 -3.99 -6.37 11.29
C VAL A 225 -3.17 -6.98 12.44
N ALA A 226 -2.77 -8.24 12.33
CA ALA A 226 -2.01 -8.93 13.37
C ALA A 226 -0.63 -8.31 13.60
N HIS A 227 0.06 -7.85 12.55
CA HIS A 227 1.36 -7.20 12.71
C HIS A 227 1.24 -5.88 13.47
N PHE A 228 0.16 -5.11 13.29
CA PHE A 228 -0.07 -3.91 14.10
C PHE A 228 -0.35 -4.22 15.57
N ALA A 229 -0.98 -5.36 15.89
CA ALA A 229 -1.13 -5.79 17.27
C ALA A 229 0.24 -6.07 17.92
N VAL A 230 1.13 -6.76 17.22
CA VAL A 230 2.50 -7.03 17.69
C VAL A 230 3.28 -5.72 17.84
N LEU A 231 3.25 -4.85 16.84
CA LEU A 231 3.93 -3.54 16.90
C LEU A 231 3.36 -2.66 18.02
N GLY A 232 2.05 -2.70 18.27
CA GLY A 232 1.40 -1.99 19.38
C GLY A 232 1.89 -2.46 20.74
N ALA A 233 2.00 -3.79 20.93
CA ALA A 233 2.55 -4.36 22.16
C ALA A 233 4.02 -3.96 22.36
N VAL A 234 4.83 -4.02 21.30
CA VAL A 234 6.25 -3.60 21.34
C VAL A 234 6.36 -2.10 21.61
N ALA A 235 5.55 -1.26 20.96
CA ALA A 235 5.54 0.19 21.16
C ALA A 235 5.20 0.55 22.61
N SER A 236 4.23 -0.13 23.21
CA SER A 236 3.87 0.05 24.61
C SER A 236 5.00 -0.40 25.55
N ALA A 237 5.68 -1.50 25.24
CA ALA A 237 6.80 -2.00 26.04
C ALA A 237 8.06 -1.12 25.94
N MET A 238 8.26 -0.47 24.79
CA MET A 238 9.39 0.42 24.52
C MET A 238 9.08 1.89 24.83
N GLN A 239 7.92 2.20 25.40
CA GLN A 239 7.53 3.58 25.66
C GLN A 239 8.47 4.21 26.70
N GLY A 240 9.19 5.26 26.28
CA GLY A 240 10.19 5.93 27.13
C GLY A 240 11.60 5.33 27.05
N GLU A 241 11.77 4.20 26.35
CA GLU A 241 13.08 3.61 26.10
C GLU A 241 13.80 4.30 24.92
N PRO A 242 15.14 4.28 24.87
CA PRO A 242 15.90 4.75 23.73
C PRO A 242 15.52 4.00 22.44
N ARG A 243 15.57 4.70 21.30
CA ARG A 243 15.42 4.05 19.99
C ARG A 243 16.53 3.03 19.79
N LEU A 244 16.18 1.90 19.18
CA LEU A 244 17.18 0.93 18.74
C LEU A 244 18.15 1.59 17.76
N GLU A 245 19.43 1.25 17.90
CA GLU A 245 20.44 1.57 16.90
C GLU A 245 20.10 0.91 15.55
N LEU A 246 20.77 1.36 14.49
CA LEU A 246 20.48 0.94 13.12
C LEU A 246 20.49 -0.60 12.94
N VAL A 247 21.55 -1.26 13.41
CA VAL A 247 21.72 -2.72 13.25
C VAL A 247 20.62 -3.51 13.97
N PRO A 248 20.36 -3.31 15.28
CA PRO A 248 19.27 -4.02 15.95
C PRO A 248 17.88 -3.66 15.40
N ALA A 249 17.64 -2.40 15.01
CA ALA A 249 16.39 -2.00 14.37
C ALA A 249 16.17 -2.73 13.04
N PHE A 250 17.22 -2.81 12.21
CA PHE A 250 17.17 -3.52 10.94
C PHE A 250 16.96 -5.03 11.14
N ALA A 251 17.70 -5.65 12.05
CA ALA A 251 17.57 -7.06 12.36
C ALA A 251 16.16 -7.40 12.87
N ALA A 252 15.62 -6.60 13.80
CA ALA A 252 14.26 -6.75 14.31
C ALA A 252 13.22 -6.59 13.19
N THR A 253 13.42 -5.63 12.29
CA THR A 253 12.52 -5.40 11.14
C THR A 253 12.50 -6.61 10.22
N ILE A 254 13.67 -7.11 9.79
CA ILE A 254 13.77 -8.29 8.92
C ILE A 254 13.18 -9.53 9.59
N ALA A 255 13.51 -9.77 10.86
CA ALA A 255 12.97 -10.89 11.61
C ALA A 255 11.44 -10.81 11.72
N HIS A 256 10.90 -9.63 12.04
CA HIS A 256 9.47 -9.38 12.11
C HIS A 256 8.78 -9.54 10.74
N THR A 257 9.41 -9.16 9.64
CA THR A 257 8.85 -9.37 8.29
C THR A 257 8.83 -10.86 7.93
N LEU A 258 9.91 -11.59 8.19
CA LEU A 258 10.05 -12.99 7.75
C LEU A 258 9.23 -13.97 8.59
N ILE A 259 8.98 -13.70 9.88
CA ILE A 259 8.25 -14.62 10.78
C ILE A 259 6.82 -14.89 10.31
N TRP A 260 6.21 -13.96 9.56
CA TRP A 260 4.86 -14.13 9.04
C TRP A 260 4.74 -15.26 8.02
N ILE A 261 5.82 -15.63 7.32
CA ILE A 261 5.81 -16.71 6.33
C ILE A 261 5.54 -18.07 7.00
N PRO A 262 6.36 -18.58 7.94
CA PRO A 262 6.07 -19.85 8.61
C PRO A 262 4.78 -19.82 9.43
N LEU A 263 4.41 -18.66 10.02
CA LEU A 263 3.14 -18.51 10.72
C LEU A 263 1.94 -18.67 9.78
N ALA A 264 2.00 -18.09 8.59
CA ALA A 264 0.94 -18.23 7.59
C ALA A 264 0.83 -19.67 7.08
N VAL A 265 1.97 -20.34 6.87
CA VAL A 265 2.01 -21.77 6.50
C VAL A 265 1.35 -22.62 7.59
N TRP A 266 1.69 -22.39 8.86
CA TRP A 266 1.08 -23.12 9.98
C TRP A 266 -0.43 -22.85 10.07
N HIS A 267 -0.84 -21.58 9.97
CA HIS A 267 -2.22 -21.14 10.03
C HIS A 267 -3.07 -21.80 8.93
N GLN A 268 -2.61 -21.76 7.67
CA GLN A 268 -3.34 -22.34 6.55
C GLN A 268 -3.42 -23.87 6.61
N LYS A 269 -2.49 -24.54 7.31
CA LYS A 269 -2.53 -25.99 7.52
C LYS A 269 -3.51 -26.43 8.61
N HIS A 270 -3.67 -25.64 9.69
CA HIS A 270 -4.40 -26.08 10.88
C HIS A 270 -5.76 -25.39 11.06
N ILE A 271 -5.87 -24.12 10.70
CA ILE A 271 -7.06 -23.28 10.94
C ILE A 271 -7.37 -22.36 9.75
N PRO A 272 -7.41 -22.85 8.49
CA PRO A 272 -7.55 -22.01 7.29
C PRO A 272 -8.80 -21.12 7.27
N GLU A 273 -9.85 -21.55 7.98
CA GLU A 273 -11.14 -20.87 8.05
C GLU A 273 -11.15 -19.66 9.00
N VAL A 274 -10.14 -19.49 9.86
CA VAL A 274 -10.09 -18.46 10.90
C VAL A 274 -9.24 -17.27 10.44
N SER A 275 -9.76 -16.50 9.48
CA SER A 275 -9.07 -15.32 8.93
C SER A 275 -10.05 -14.20 8.56
N LEU A 276 -9.56 -12.95 8.51
CA LEU A 276 -10.32 -11.80 8.03
C LEU A 276 -10.75 -11.98 6.56
N GLU A 277 -9.94 -12.66 5.76
CA GLU A 277 -10.26 -13.01 4.38
C GLU A 277 -11.37 -14.05 4.29
N SER A 278 -11.33 -15.08 5.15
CA SER A 278 -12.42 -16.06 5.25
C SER A 278 -13.73 -15.38 5.69
N MET A 279 -13.65 -14.49 6.69
CA MET A 279 -14.80 -13.72 7.12
C MET A 279 -15.36 -12.84 6.00
N LEU A 280 -14.49 -12.15 5.24
CA LEU A 280 -14.91 -11.36 4.08
C LEU A 280 -15.64 -12.22 3.05
N ARG A 281 -15.08 -13.39 2.68
CA ARG A 281 -15.69 -14.32 1.71
C ARG A 281 -17.06 -14.84 2.14
N ARG A 282 -17.29 -15.00 3.45
CA ARG A 282 -18.57 -15.48 3.99
C ARG A 282 -19.64 -14.40 4.03
N LEU A 283 -19.24 -13.13 4.15
CA LEU A 283 -20.16 -12.00 4.25
C LEU A 283 -20.53 -11.39 2.90
N SER A 284 -19.66 -11.52 1.88
CA SER A 284 -19.83 -10.98 0.53
C SER A 284 -20.55 -11.93 -0.43
#